data_AF-A0A959DKK0-F1
#
_entry.id   AF-A0A959DKK0-F1
#
_cell.length_a   1.000
_cell.length_b   1.000
_cell.length_c   1.000
_cell.angle_alpha   90.00
_cell.angle_beta   90.00
_cell.angle_gamma   90.00
#
_symmetry.space_group_name_H-M   'P 1'
#
loop_
_entity.id
_entity.type
_entity.pdbx_description
1 polymer ?
#
loop_
_entity_poly.entity_id
_entity_poly.type
_entity_poly.pdbx_seq_one_letter_code
_entity_poly.pdbx_strand_id
1 'polypeptide(L)'
;MIFAQGRTGSTLLENLICSTGHFQSRGELLGGYRNPFVSYPYPYLSGLANASPKENFIFHLKIYHLTRDRIRRGKKPIDPGLFLKKLADDGWKIIYLKRKNTVRHIFSNFIVGHRGRYDKLDDAREDIKIEVDLKLFEASVEQALEHQRAEMEALAGLEYHEVVYEEDLENADGHQKTLDAILDFLSLEHRKAKAALKRINVKSLEKQILNYSDFCDLLERRGWRRYLHQEQN
;
A
#
# COMPACT_ATOMS: atom_id res chain seq x y z
N MET A 1 11.26 -1.06 -6.59
CA MET A 1 9.88 -0.52 -6.69
C MET A 1 8.99 -1.24 -5.68
N ILE A 2 8.07 -0.54 -5.03
CA ILE A 2 7.03 -1.15 -4.18
C ILE A 2 5.75 -1.25 -5.01
N PHE A 3 5.32 -2.47 -5.32
CA PHE A 3 4.05 -2.76 -5.98
C PHE A 3 3.00 -3.10 -4.91
N ALA A 4 1.90 -2.35 -4.85
CA ALA A 4 0.91 -2.50 -3.78
C ALA A 4 -0.39 -1.76 -4.06
N GLN A 5 -1.44 -2.02 -3.27
CA GLN A 5 -2.60 -1.13 -3.19
C GLN A 5 -2.34 0.09 -2.30
N GLY A 6 -3.17 1.13 -2.41
CA GLY A 6 -3.10 2.26 -1.49
C GLY A 6 -3.42 1.85 -0.07
N ARG A 7 -2.69 2.40 0.92
CA ARG A 7 -2.94 2.19 2.36
C ARG A 7 -2.68 0.76 2.85
N THR A 8 -1.81 0.04 2.15
CA THR A 8 -1.21 -1.23 2.59
C THR A 8 0.01 -1.04 3.49
N GLY A 9 0.49 0.20 3.69
CA GLY A 9 1.71 0.50 4.43
C GLY A 9 2.91 0.84 3.55
N SER A 10 2.73 1.08 2.24
CA SER A 10 3.85 1.35 1.32
C SER A 10 4.72 2.52 1.75
N THR A 11 4.14 3.59 2.30
CA THR A 11 4.90 4.72 2.86
C THR A 11 5.73 4.36 4.08
N LEU A 12 5.21 3.49 4.95
CA LEU A 12 5.96 2.97 6.11
C LEU A 12 7.17 2.17 5.61
N LEU A 13 6.94 1.25 4.67
CA LEU A 13 7.98 0.43 4.06
C LEU A 13 9.03 1.28 3.34
N GLU A 14 8.62 2.27 2.53
CA GLU A 14 9.51 3.21 1.87
C GLU A 14 10.39 3.97 2.88
N ASN A 15 9.79 4.48 3.97
CA ASN A 15 10.53 5.19 5.01
C ASN A 15 11.57 4.29 5.69
N LEU A 16 11.20 3.05 6.00
CA LEU A 16 12.12 2.06 6.58
C LEU A 16 13.29 1.79 5.62
N ILE A 17 13.01 1.50 4.35
CA ILE A 17 14.04 1.22 3.33
C ILE A 17 14.95 2.44 3.14
N CYS A 18 14.40 3.65 3.00
CA CYS A 18 15.18 4.87 2.85
C CYS A 18 16.04 5.17 4.09
N SER A 19 15.62 4.76 5.28
CA SER A 19 16.38 4.97 6.52
C SER A 19 17.73 4.25 6.54
N THR A 20 17.91 3.21 5.70
CA THR A 20 19.20 2.52 5.49
C THR A 20 20.23 3.42 4.80
N GLY A 21 19.80 4.50 4.14
CA GLY A 21 20.65 5.38 3.34
C GLY A 21 21.08 4.80 1.99
N HIS A 22 20.55 3.63 1.59
CA HIS A 22 20.80 3.07 0.26
C HIS A 22 19.91 3.68 -0.83
N PHE A 23 18.76 4.25 -0.45
CA PHE A 23 17.72 4.69 -1.39
C PHE A 23 17.23 6.12 -1.11
N GLN A 24 16.89 6.83 -2.18
CA GLN A 24 16.06 8.03 -2.12
C GLN A 24 14.57 7.69 -2.27
N SER A 25 13.72 8.34 -1.48
CA SER A 25 12.27 8.27 -1.60
C SER A 25 11.78 9.09 -2.80
N ARG A 26 10.88 8.51 -3.60
CA ARG A 26 10.20 9.19 -4.72
C ARG A 26 8.67 9.06 -4.64
N GLY A 27 8.14 8.33 -3.66
CA GLY A 27 6.70 8.17 -3.46
C GLY A 27 5.98 7.65 -4.71
N GLU A 28 4.79 8.15 -4.99
CA GLU A 28 3.94 7.69 -6.09
C GLU A 28 4.21 8.44 -7.40
N LEU A 29 5.26 8.05 -8.13
CA LEU A 29 5.68 8.68 -9.39
C LEU A 29 4.59 8.67 -10.49
N LEU A 30 3.74 7.64 -10.51
CA LEU A 30 2.66 7.47 -11.49
C LEU A 30 1.25 7.77 -10.89
N GLY A 31 1.20 8.08 -9.59
CA GLY A 31 -0.03 8.37 -8.85
C GLY A 31 -0.54 9.81 -9.04
N GLY A 32 -1.74 10.08 -8.51
CA GLY A 32 -2.48 11.34 -8.67
C GLY A 32 -1.76 12.63 -8.19
N TYR A 33 -2.36 13.78 -8.54
CA TYR A 33 -1.99 15.20 -8.32
C TYR A 33 -0.54 15.64 -8.61
N ARG A 34 0.48 14.88 -8.22
CA ARG A 34 1.90 15.24 -8.42
C ARG A 34 2.36 15.08 -9.87
N ASN A 35 1.78 14.13 -10.61
CA ASN A 35 2.14 13.89 -12.00
C ASN A 35 0.95 13.41 -12.87
N PRO A 36 -0.09 14.24 -13.04
CA PRO A 36 -1.26 13.87 -13.84
C PRO A 36 -0.93 13.68 -15.33
N PHE A 37 0.24 14.13 -15.80
CA PHE A 37 0.59 14.25 -17.21
C PHE A 37 1.48 13.13 -17.78
N VAL A 38 1.86 12.12 -16.99
CA VAL A 38 2.74 11.03 -17.47
C VAL A 38 2.02 10.17 -18.52
N SER A 39 2.22 10.53 -19.78
CA SER A 39 1.61 9.85 -20.93
C SER A 39 2.28 8.50 -21.21
N TYR A 40 3.59 8.43 -21.02
CA TYR A 40 4.42 7.26 -21.25
C TYR A 40 5.16 6.86 -19.96
N PRO A 41 4.55 6.01 -19.10
CA PRO A 41 5.12 5.67 -17.79
C PRO A 41 6.49 5.01 -17.84
N TYR A 42 6.69 4.07 -18.78
CA TYR A 42 7.96 3.36 -18.87
C TYR A 42 9.12 4.29 -19.28
N PRO A 43 9.04 5.06 -20.38
CA PRO A 43 10.10 6.02 -20.74
C PRO A 43 10.37 7.05 -19.63
N TYR A 44 9.33 7.47 -18.90
CA TYR A 44 9.49 8.37 -17.76
C TYR A 44 10.33 7.76 -16.63
N LEU A 45 10.02 6.54 -16.21
CA LEU A 45 10.78 5.84 -15.17
C LEU A 45 12.22 5.53 -15.62
N SER A 46 12.40 5.08 -16.86
CA SER A 46 13.72 4.80 -17.43
C SER A 46 14.58 6.08 -17.51
N GLY A 47 14.00 7.20 -17.93
CA GLY A 47 14.67 8.49 -17.94
C GLY A 47 15.11 8.96 -16.56
N LEU A 48 14.27 8.75 -15.53
CA LEU A 48 14.65 9.07 -14.15
C LEU A 48 15.81 8.22 -13.64
N ALA A 49 15.83 6.92 -13.95
CA ALA A 49 16.93 6.03 -13.56
C ALA A 49 18.25 6.42 -14.27
N ASN A 50 18.17 6.76 -15.55
CA ASN A 50 19.36 7.15 -16.33
C ASN A 50 19.92 8.53 -15.95
N ALA A 51 19.09 9.43 -15.43
CA ALA A 51 19.52 10.77 -15.04
C ALA A 51 20.31 10.80 -13.71
N SER A 52 20.23 9.75 -12.89
CA SER A 52 20.88 9.70 -11.57
C SER A 52 21.55 8.34 -11.32
N PRO A 53 22.54 7.95 -12.14
CA PRO A 53 23.09 6.58 -12.13
C PRO A 53 23.87 6.23 -10.85
N LYS A 54 24.19 7.22 -10.01
CA LYS A 54 24.90 7.02 -8.74
C LYS A 54 23.97 6.82 -7.54
N GLU A 55 22.65 6.93 -7.73
CA GLU A 55 21.68 6.95 -6.64
C GLU A 55 20.57 5.92 -6.91
N ASN A 56 20.42 4.96 -6.00
CA ASN A 56 19.24 4.12 -6.03
C ASN A 56 18.03 4.92 -5.54
N PHE A 57 16.87 4.69 -6.15
CA PHE A 57 15.62 5.25 -5.63
C PHE A 57 14.53 4.20 -5.55
N ILE A 58 13.58 4.47 -4.69
CA ILE A 58 12.39 3.66 -4.48
C ILE A 58 11.16 4.51 -4.75
N PHE A 59 10.14 3.87 -5.31
CA PHE A 59 8.86 4.51 -5.61
C PHE A 59 7.74 3.48 -5.52
N HIS A 60 6.51 3.99 -5.46
CA HIS A 60 5.29 3.21 -5.36
C HIS A 60 4.61 3.08 -6.72
N LEU A 61 4.23 1.86 -7.05
CA LEU A 61 3.33 1.55 -8.15
C LEU A 61 2.09 0.87 -7.60
N LYS A 62 0.94 1.50 -7.77
CA LYS A 62 -0.34 0.86 -7.51
C LYS A 62 -0.93 0.32 -8.79
N ILE A 63 -1.57 -0.84 -8.72
CA ILE A 63 -2.15 -1.49 -9.91
C ILE A 63 -3.09 -0.54 -10.68
N TYR A 64 -3.90 0.23 -9.98
CA TYR A 64 -4.83 1.19 -10.57
C TYR A 64 -4.14 2.42 -11.19
N HIS A 65 -2.85 2.68 -10.95
CA HIS A 65 -2.08 3.71 -11.68
C HIS A 65 -1.91 3.35 -13.16
N LEU A 66 -1.94 2.06 -13.50
CA LEU A 66 -1.81 1.56 -14.87
C LEU A 66 -3.16 1.36 -15.55
N THR A 67 -4.25 1.21 -14.78
CA THR A 67 -5.58 0.90 -15.31
C THR A 67 -6.56 2.05 -15.09
N ARG A 68 -7.35 2.01 -14.02
CA ARG A 68 -8.45 2.93 -13.71
C ARG A 68 -8.03 4.39 -13.74
N ASP A 69 -6.89 4.74 -13.14
CA ASP A 69 -6.46 6.12 -13.04
C ASP A 69 -6.02 6.69 -14.40
N ARG A 70 -5.56 5.83 -15.33
CA ARG A 70 -5.28 6.24 -16.71
C ARG A 70 -6.57 6.55 -17.46
N ILE A 71 -7.57 5.68 -17.33
CA ILE A 71 -8.88 5.87 -17.95
C ILE A 71 -9.50 7.19 -17.48
N ARG A 72 -9.46 7.47 -16.17
CA ARG A 72 -9.95 8.74 -15.58
C ARG A 72 -9.24 9.98 -16.12
N ARG A 73 -8.00 9.85 -16.62
CA ARG A 73 -7.19 10.92 -17.22
C ARG A 73 -7.30 10.96 -18.75
N GLY A 74 -8.24 10.22 -19.34
CA GLY A 74 -8.40 10.16 -20.80
C GLY A 74 -7.26 9.44 -21.52
N LYS A 75 -6.56 8.52 -20.85
CA LYS A 75 -5.45 7.72 -21.40
C LYS A 75 -5.85 6.26 -21.48
N LYS A 76 -5.27 5.52 -22.44
CA LYS A 76 -5.45 4.06 -22.54
C LYS A 76 -4.88 3.37 -21.29
N PRO A 77 -5.57 2.34 -20.76
CA PRO A 77 -5.00 1.50 -19.72
C PRO A 77 -3.76 0.76 -20.26
N ILE A 78 -2.87 0.37 -19.35
CA ILE A 78 -1.68 -0.41 -19.61
C ILE A 78 -1.85 -1.74 -18.89
N ASP A 79 -1.52 -2.83 -19.59
CA ASP A 79 -1.48 -4.17 -18.99
C ASP A 79 -0.43 -4.21 -17.87
N PRO A 80 -0.82 -4.48 -16.61
CA PRO A 80 0.12 -4.47 -15.50
C PRO A 80 1.20 -5.55 -15.61
N GLY A 81 0.87 -6.75 -16.08
CA GLY A 81 1.83 -7.86 -16.19
C GLY A 81 2.93 -7.57 -17.20
N LEU A 82 2.57 -7.10 -18.40
CA LEU A 82 3.53 -6.69 -19.42
C LEU A 82 4.38 -5.49 -18.95
N PHE A 83 3.78 -4.55 -18.21
CA PHE A 83 4.50 -3.40 -17.68
C PHE A 83 5.53 -3.81 -16.61
N LEU A 84 5.13 -4.65 -15.65
CA LEU A 84 6.00 -5.16 -14.61
C LEU A 84 7.10 -6.04 -15.20
N LYS A 85 6.76 -6.93 -16.14
CA LYS A 85 7.73 -7.75 -16.86
C LYS A 85 8.78 -6.89 -17.54
N LYS A 86 8.35 -5.85 -18.25
CA LYS A 86 9.28 -4.93 -18.92
C LYS A 86 10.22 -4.25 -17.93
N LEU A 87 9.73 -3.79 -16.79
CA LEU A 87 10.58 -3.23 -15.73
C LEU A 87 11.56 -4.28 -15.19
N ALA A 88 11.10 -5.51 -14.91
CA ALA A 88 11.95 -6.59 -14.41
C ALA A 88 13.06 -6.96 -15.41
N ASP A 89 12.73 -7.06 -16.70
CA ASP A 89 13.68 -7.34 -17.78
C ASP A 89 14.77 -6.26 -17.88
N ASP A 90 14.45 -5.01 -17.52
CA ASP A 90 15.39 -3.88 -17.46
C ASP A 90 16.09 -3.73 -16.09
N GLY A 91 16.03 -4.76 -15.24
CA GLY A 91 16.77 -4.86 -13.98
C GLY A 91 16.08 -4.22 -12.77
N TRP A 92 14.82 -3.77 -12.90
CA TRP A 92 14.09 -3.25 -11.75
C TRP A 92 13.71 -4.37 -10.78
N LYS A 93 14.03 -4.19 -9.50
CA LYS A 93 13.60 -5.12 -8.44
C LYS A 93 12.22 -4.77 -7.90
N ILE A 94 11.37 -5.78 -7.76
CA ILE A 94 9.97 -5.67 -7.34
C ILE A 94 9.85 -6.12 -5.89
N ILE A 95 9.29 -5.25 -5.05
CA ILE A 95 8.86 -5.57 -3.70
C ILE A 95 7.32 -5.52 -3.72
N TYR A 96 6.66 -6.66 -3.52
CA TYR A 96 5.20 -6.74 -3.47
C TYR A 96 4.73 -6.59 -2.03
N LEU A 97 3.96 -5.54 -1.74
CA LEU A 97 3.41 -5.30 -0.41
C LEU A 97 1.89 -5.54 -0.41
N LYS A 98 1.44 -6.48 0.41
CA LYS A 98 0.02 -6.79 0.59
C LYS A 98 -0.43 -6.66 2.05
N ARG A 99 -1.74 -6.56 2.24
CA ARG A 99 -2.41 -6.72 3.54
C ARG A 99 -3.25 -7.97 3.53
N LYS A 100 -3.10 -8.82 4.55
CA LYS A 100 -3.93 -10.02 4.73
C LYS A 100 -5.34 -9.62 5.18
N ASN A 101 -5.48 -8.57 5.99
CA ASN A 101 -6.78 -8.14 6.50
C ASN A 101 -7.42 -7.04 5.64
N THR A 102 -8.10 -7.44 4.57
CA THR A 102 -8.74 -6.53 3.62
C THR A 102 -9.82 -5.64 4.27
N VAL A 103 -10.57 -6.16 5.26
CA VAL A 103 -11.59 -5.37 5.97
C VAL A 103 -10.95 -4.25 6.78
N ARG A 104 -9.90 -4.53 7.56
CA ARG A 104 -9.14 -3.50 8.29
C ARG A 104 -8.46 -2.51 7.35
N HIS A 105 -7.95 -3.01 6.22
CA HIS A 105 -7.37 -2.17 5.17
C HIS A 105 -8.39 -1.16 4.65
N ILE A 106 -9.58 -1.61 4.22
CA ILE A 106 -10.63 -0.72 3.75
C ILE A 106 -11.14 0.20 4.85
N PHE A 107 -11.34 -0.31 6.07
CA PHE A 107 -11.78 0.51 7.18
C PHE A 107 -10.81 1.67 7.47
N SER A 108 -9.50 1.40 7.40
CA SER A 108 -8.48 2.44 7.56
C SER A 108 -8.57 3.54 6.48
N ASN A 109 -9.11 3.24 5.29
CA ASN A 109 -9.37 4.23 4.24
C ASN A 109 -10.58 5.11 4.59
N PHE A 110 -11.64 4.51 5.12
CA PHE A 110 -12.86 5.21 5.53
C PHE A 110 -12.60 6.22 6.66
N ILE A 111 -11.78 5.86 7.65
CA ILE A 111 -11.40 6.79 8.73
C ILE A 111 -10.70 8.02 8.18
N VAL A 112 -9.73 7.87 7.27
CA VAL A 112 -8.99 9.01 6.72
C VAL A 112 -9.90 9.89 5.86
N GLY A 113 -10.78 9.30 5.07
CA GLY A 113 -11.78 10.05 4.29
C GLY A 113 -12.75 10.85 5.17
N HIS A 114 -13.10 10.33 6.35
CA HIS A 114 -13.89 11.06 7.34
C HIS A 114 -13.06 12.16 8.02
N ARG A 115 -11.85 11.85 8.52
CA ARG A 115 -10.98 12.87 9.16
C ARG A 115 -10.64 14.02 8.23
N GLY A 116 -10.33 13.76 6.96
CA GLY A 116 -10.09 14.81 5.96
C GLY A 116 -11.31 15.71 5.67
N ARG A 117 -12.52 15.31 6.07
CA ARG A 117 -13.73 16.16 6.05
C ARG A 117 -13.92 16.95 7.35
N TYR A 118 -13.37 16.48 8.47
CA TYR A 118 -13.48 17.09 9.80
C TYR A 118 -12.19 17.81 10.28
N ASP A 119 -11.13 17.88 9.47
CA ASP A 119 -9.84 18.57 9.75
C ASP A 119 -9.94 20.11 9.88
N LYS A 120 -11.10 20.65 10.26
CA LYS A 120 -11.23 22.00 10.80
C LYS A 120 -12.13 21.95 12.03
N LEU A 121 -11.50 21.74 13.19
CA LEU A 121 -11.71 22.43 14.47
C LEU A 121 -11.17 21.53 15.61
N ASP A 122 -10.15 22.05 16.29
CA ASP A 122 -9.55 21.61 17.55
C ASP A 122 -8.65 20.34 17.62
N ASP A 123 -7.50 20.54 18.27
CA ASP A 123 -6.47 19.56 18.64
C ASP A 123 -6.92 18.57 19.75
N ALA A 124 -8.21 18.48 20.02
CA ALA A 124 -8.76 17.47 20.92
C ALA A 124 -8.81 16.13 20.19
N ARG A 125 -8.11 15.11 20.72
CA ARG A 125 -8.25 13.72 20.28
C ARG A 125 -9.64 13.21 20.63
N GLU A 126 -10.65 13.59 19.85
CA GLU A 126 -11.98 13.03 20.01
C GLU A 126 -11.99 11.57 19.57
N ASP A 127 -12.63 10.73 20.38
CA ASP A 127 -13.03 9.37 20.03
C ASP A 127 -14.12 9.43 18.94
N ILE A 128 -13.72 9.83 17.73
CA ILE A 128 -14.64 9.94 16.59
C ILE A 128 -15.05 8.52 16.21
N LYS A 129 -16.29 8.18 16.56
CA LYS A 129 -17.00 7.05 15.96
C LYS A 129 -17.54 7.50 14.60
N ILE A 130 -17.34 6.67 13.58
CA ILE A 130 -17.83 6.93 12.24
C ILE A 130 -19.04 6.04 11.94
N GLU A 131 -20.04 6.60 11.28
CA GLU A 131 -21.09 5.80 10.65
C GLU A 131 -20.55 5.27 9.31
N VAL A 132 -20.61 3.96 9.13
CA VAL A 132 -20.08 3.31 7.93
C VAL A 132 -21.22 3.12 6.93
N ASP A 133 -21.12 3.75 5.76
CA ASP A 133 -21.94 3.39 4.61
C ASP A 133 -21.59 1.96 4.18
N LEU A 134 -22.44 1.01 4.56
CA LEU A 134 -22.22 -0.42 4.36
C LEU A 134 -22.16 -0.80 2.88
N LYS A 135 -22.92 -0.13 2.01
CA LYS A 135 -22.90 -0.42 0.57
C LYS A 135 -21.59 0.04 -0.05
N LEU A 136 -21.14 1.25 0.29
CA LEU A 136 -19.85 1.75 -0.17
C LEU A 136 -18.69 0.92 0.39
N PHE A 137 -18.80 0.48 1.65
CA PHE A 137 -17.81 -0.36 2.31
C PHE A 137 -17.68 -1.71 1.61
N GLU A 138 -18.81 -2.39 1.38
CA GLU A 138 -18.86 -3.68 0.68
C GLU A 138 -18.22 -3.58 -0.71
N ALA A 139 -18.63 -2.60 -1.52
CA ALA A 139 -18.06 -2.37 -2.85
C ALA A 139 -16.55 -2.07 -2.80
N SER A 140 -16.08 -1.40 -1.75
CA SER A 140 -14.66 -1.11 -1.55
C SER A 140 -13.85 -2.35 -1.19
N VAL A 141 -14.40 -3.25 -0.37
CA VAL A 141 -13.78 -4.55 -0.05
C VAL A 141 -13.70 -5.42 -1.29
N GLU A 142 -14.79 -5.53 -2.05
CA GLU A 142 -14.80 -6.29 -3.31
C GLU A 142 -13.77 -5.74 -4.31
N GLN A 143 -13.69 -4.42 -4.46
CA GLN A 143 -12.69 -3.78 -5.32
C GLN A 143 -11.25 -4.08 -4.85
N ALA A 144 -10.97 -4.08 -3.55
CA ALA A 144 -9.64 -4.40 -3.03
C ALA A 144 -9.27 -5.88 -3.26
N LEU A 145 -10.23 -6.79 -3.12
CA LEU A 145 -10.03 -8.21 -3.44
C LEU A 145 -9.76 -8.41 -4.93
N GLU A 146 -10.49 -7.70 -5.80
CA GLU A 146 -10.27 -7.75 -7.24
C GLU A 146 -8.89 -7.21 -7.63
N HIS A 147 -8.51 -6.06 -7.07
CA HIS A 147 -7.15 -5.54 -7.24
C HIS A 147 -6.10 -6.54 -6.77
N GLN A 148 -6.33 -7.24 -5.67
CA GLN A 148 -5.38 -8.23 -5.15
C GLN A 148 -5.22 -9.41 -6.12
N ARG A 149 -6.31 -9.90 -6.73
CA ARG A 149 -6.22 -10.95 -7.76
C ARG A 149 -5.42 -10.46 -8.97
N ALA A 150 -5.76 -9.27 -9.48
CA ALA A 150 -5.07 -8.69 -10.62
C ALA A 150 -3.59 -8.37 -10.33
N GLU A 151 -3.23 -8.04 -9.08
CA GLU A 151 -1.84 -7.91 -8.65
C GLU A 151 -1.09 -9.24 -8.74
N MET A 152 -1.69 -10.33 -8.24
CA MET A 152 -1.10 -11.66 -8.31
C MET A 152 -0.95 -12.15 -9.75
N GLU A 153 -1.95 -11.90 -10.60
CA GLU A 153 -1.88 -12.20 -12.03
C GLU A 153 -0.75 -11.41 -12.72
N ALA A 154 -0.61 -10.12 -12.41
CA ALA A 154 0.44 -9.28 -12.97
C ALA A 154 1.86 -9.70 -12.52
N LEU A 155 1.98 -10.30 -11.35
CA LEU A 155 3.24 -10.82 -10.79
C LEU A 155 3.56 -12.25 -11.25
N ALA A 156 2.64 -12.93 -11.93
CA ALA A 156 2.83 -14.32 -12.31
C ALA A 156 4.08 -14.48 -13.20
N GLY A 157 5.00 -15.34 -12.77
CA GLY A 157 6.26 -15.61 -13.48
C GLY A 157 7.34 -14.54 -13.31
N LEU A 158 7.14 -13.53 -12.46
CA LEU A 158 8.15 -12.52 -12.13
C LEU A 158 8.83 -12.82 -10.79
N GLU A 159 10.10 -12.42 -10.69
CA GLU A 159 10.82 -12.42 -9.41
C GLU A 159 10.40 -11.20 -8.58
N TYR A 160 9.95 -11.42 -7.35
CA TYR A 160 9.64 -10.36 -6.40
C TYR A 160 9.90 -10.81 -4.96
N HIS A 161 10.13 -9.83 -4.09
CA HIS A 161 10.14 -10.04 -2.64
C HIS A 161 8.78 -9.67 -2.05
N GLU A 162 8.15 -10.60 -1.34
CA GLU A 162 6.87 -10.37 -0.69
C GLU A 162 7.04 -9.74 0.68
N VAL A 163 6.21 -8.73 0.98
CA VAL A 163 6.05 -8.15 2.31
C VAL A 163 4.56 -8.20 2.66
N VAL A 164 4.25 -8.74 3.82
CA VAL A 164 2.92 -8.83 4.41
C VAL A 164 2.84 -7.84 5.56
N TYR A 165 1.99 -6.81 5.44
CA TYR A 165 1.91 -5.75 6.45
C TYR A 165 1.77 -6.27 7.89
N GLU A 166 0.82 -7.17 8.13
CA GLU A 166 0.51 -7.68 9.47
C GLU A 166 1.68 -8.45 10.10
N GLU A 167 2.52 -9.08 9.28
CA GLU A 167 3.62 -9.93 9.76
C GLU A 167 4.93 -9.15 9.83
N ASP A 168 5.17 -8.28 8.86
CA ASP A 168 6.46 -7.66 8.61
C ASP A 168 6.53 -6.19 9.05
N LEU A 169 5.39 -5.49 9.14
CA LEU A 169 5.32 -4.04 9.31
C LEU A 169 4.44 -3.56 10.47
N GLU A 170 3.45 -4.34 10.92
CA GLU A 170 2.56 -3.94 12.01
C GLU A 170 3.29 -3.87 13.34
N ASN A 171 4.19 -4.82 13.61
CA ASN A 171 5.06 -4.82 14.78
C ASN A 171 6.44 -4.21 14.44
N ALA A 172 6.82 -3.17 15.19
CA ALA A 172 8.12 -2.51 15.06
C ALA A 172 9.31 -3.44 15.34
N ASP A 173 9.14 -4.46 16.19
CA ASP A 173 10.20 -5.42 16.51
C ASP A 173 10.59 -6.27 15.28
N GLY A 174 9.66 -6.44 14.32
CA GLY A 174 9.90 -7.16 13.07
C GLY A 174 10.61 -6.33 11.99
N HIS A 175 10.65 -5.00 12.11
CA HIS A 175 11.06 -4.12 11.01
C HIS A 175 12.49 -4.36 10.54
N GLN A 176 13.44 -4.61 11.45
CA GLN A 176 14.82 -4.85 11.04
C GLN A 176 14.95 -6.17 10.27
N LYS A 177 14.28 -7.23 10.71
CA LYS A 177 14.27 -8.52 10.01
C LYS A 177 13.71 -8.37 8.60
N THR A 178 12.61 -7.63 8.47
CA THR A 178 12.01 -7.30 7.16
C THR A 178 12.99 -6.54 6.27
N LEU A 179 13.70 -5.56 6.82
CA LEU A 179 14.70 -4.80 6.07
C LEU A 179 15.88 -5.65 5.62
N ASP A 180 16.42 -6.50 6.50
CA ASP A 180 17.55 -7.37 6.16
C ASP A 180 17.17 -8.31 5.01
N ALA A 181 15.96 -8.91 5.05
CA ALA A 181 15.46 -9.78 3.98
C ALA A 181 15.28 -9.04 2.63
N ILE A 182 14.85 -7.76 2.67
CA ILE A 182 14.77 -6.92 1.48
C ILE A 182 16.17 -6.58 0.96
N LEU A 183 17.11 -6.25 1.83
CA LEU A 183 18.48 -5.93 1.43
C LEU A 183 19.19 -7.14 0.84
N ASP A 184 18.95 -8.34 1.37
CA ASP A 184 19.41 -9.60 0.79
C ASP A 184 18.87 -9.81 -0.63
N PHE A 185 17.55 -9.64 -0.80
CA PHE A 185 16.92 -9.71 -2.12
C PHE A 185 17.49 -8.71 -3.13
N LEU A 186 17.87 -7.53 -2.66
CA LEU A 186 18.48 -6.48 -3.47
C LEU A 186 20.01 -6.64 -3.61
N SER A 187 20.61 -7.65 -2.97
CA SER A 187 22.06 -7.87 -2.91
C SER A 187 22.83 -6.66 -2.38
N LEU A 188 22.30 -6.03 -1.33
CA LEU A 188 22.87 -4.86 -0.66
C LEU A 188 23.34 -5.19 0.75
N GLU A 189 24.34 -4.45 1.22
CA GLU A 189 24.83 -4.57 2.60
C GLU A 189 23.74 -4.23 3.61
N HIS A 190 23.62 -5.05 4.65
CA HIS A 190 22.71 -4.81 5.76
C HIS A 190 23.02 -3.50 6.48
N ARG A 191 21.98 -2.72 6.76
CA ARG A 191 22.09 -1.49 7.53
C ARG A 191 20.92 -1.37 8.50
N LYS A 192 21.22 -0.90 9.70
CA LYS A 192 20.19 -0.68 10.72
C LYS A 192 19.25 0.44 10.30
N ALA A 193 17.95 0.25 10.56
CA ALA A 193 16.96 1.30 10.40
C ALA A 193 17.28 2.49 11.31
N LYS A 194 17.26 3.71 10.78
CA LYS A 194 17.53 4.93 11.57
C LYS A 194 16.33 5.42 12.39
N ALA A 195 15.17 4.76 12.33
CA ALA A 195 13.96 5.21 13.01
C ALA A 195 13.19 4.07 13.66
N ALA A 196 12.98 4.16 14.97
CA ALA A 196 11.91 3.44 15.66
C ALA A 196 10.59 4.17 15.36
N LEU A 197 9.83 3.71 14.37
CA LEU A 197 8.51 4.26 14.13
C LEU A 197 7.59 3.90 15.30
N LYS A 198 7.02 4.94 15.93
CA LYS A 198 6.13 4.77 17.08
C LYS A 198 4.99 3.81 16.75
N ARG A 199 4.75 2.85 17.65
CA ARG A 199 3.59 1.96 17.66
C ARG A 199 2.31 2.80 17.50
N ILE A 200 1.60 2.62 16.39
CA ILE A 200 0.27 3.20 16.21
C ILE A 200 -0.68 2.27 16.94
N ASN A 201 -1.20 2.70 18.10
CA ASN A 201 -2.25 1.97 18.80
C ASN A 201 -3.49 1.88 17.91
N VAL A 202 -3.75 0.70 17.37
CA VAL A 202 -4.97 0.39 16.64
C VAL A 202 -6.08 0.23 17.68
N LYS A 203 -7.03 1.17 17.71
CA LYS A 203 -8.26 1.01 18.51
C LYS A 203 -9.08 -0.15 17.93
N SER A 204 -9.87 -0.83 18.76
CA SER A 204 -10.81 -1.85 18.26
C SER A 204 -11.83 -1.24 17.31
N LEU A 205 -12.33 -2.01 16.34
CA LEU A 205 -13.32 -1.55 15.37
C LEU A 205 -14.63 -1.12 16.04
N GLU A 206 -15.08 -1.88 17.04
CA GLU A 206 -16.26 -1.59 17.85
C GLU A 206 -16.24 -0.17 18.45
N LYS A 207 -15.07 0.27 18.93
CA LYS A 207 -14.92 1.60 19.52
C LYS A 207 -14.90 2.73 18.49
N GLN A 208 -14.86 2.40 17.20
CA GLN A 208 -14.72 3.35 16.09
C GLN A 208 -15.94 3.39 15.16
N ILE A 209 -16.88 2.46 15.26
CA ILE A 209 -18.03 2.35 14.35
C ILE A 209 -19.33 2.63 15.10
N LEU A 210 -20.15 3.56 14.62
CA LEU A 210 -21.46 3.87 15.21
C LEU A 210 -22.47 2.74 14.98
N ASN A 211 -22.57 2.24 13.75
CA ASN A 211 -23.44 1.15 13.32
C ASN A 211 -22.72 -0.22 13.35
N TYR A 212 -22.04 -0.53 14.47
CA TYR A 212 -21.18 -1.72 14.56
C TYR A 212 -21.95 -3.04 14.40
N SER A 213 -23.18 -3.11 14.91
CA SER A 213 -24.04 -4.30 14.74
C SER A 213 -24.31 -4.59 13.26
N ASP A 214 -24.79 -3.59 12.52
CA ASP A 214 -25.09 -3.74 11.09
C ASP A 214 -23.82 -4.07 10.26
N PHE A 215 -22.68 -3.52 10.69
CA PHE A 215 -21.38 -3.85 10.13
C PHE A 215 -21.01 -5.32 10.35
N CYS A 216 -21.18 -5.85 11.57
CA CYS A 216 -20.97 -7.27 11.86
C CYS A 216 -21.90 -8.16 11.02
N ASP A 217 -23.18 -7.80 10.89
CA ASP A 217 -24.15 -8.55 10.08
C ASP A 217 -23.74 -8.59 8.60
N LEU A 218 -23.24 -7.47 8.06
CA LEU A 218 -22.67 -7.43 6.71
C LEU A 218 -21.50 -8.41 6.58
N LEU A 219 -20.55 -8.37 7.51
CA LEU A 219 -19.37 -9.25 7.46
C LEU A 219 -19.77 -10.73 7.57
N GLU A 220 -20.79 -11.06 8.35
CA GLU A 220 -21.30 -12.42 8.45
C GLU A 220 -21.95 -12.88 7.14
N ARG A 221 -22.88 -12.08 6.59
CA ARG A 221 -23.55 -12.39 5.30
C ARG A 221 -22.55 -12.60 4.14
N ARG A 222 -21.43 -11.87 4.16
CA ARG A 222 -20.39 -11.95 3.11
C ARG A 222 -19.28 -12.96 3.40
N GLY A 223 -19.32 -13.68 4.53
CA GLY A 223 -18.28 -14.63 4.92
C GLY A 223 -16.94 -13.97 5.30
N TRP A 224 -16.97 -12.69 5.68
CA TRP A 224 -15.83 -11.86 6.05
C TRP A 224 -15.58 -11.79 7.57
N ARG A 225 -16.36 -12.52 8.37
CA ARG A 225 -16.23 -12.56 9.84
C ARG A 225 -14.82 -12.88 10.33
N ARG A 226 -14.05 -13.69 9.58
CA ARG A 226 -12.64 -14.01 9.88
C ARG A 226 -11.73 -12.78 10.04
N TYR A 227 -12.08 -11.66 9.42
CA TYR A 227 -11.28 -10.43 9.49
C TYR A 227 -11.47 -9.65 10.80
N LEU A 228 -12.47 -10.00 11.62
CA LEU A 228 -12.68 -9.41 12.95
C LEU A 228 -11.72 -9.96 14.01
N HIS A 229 -11.29 -11.21 13.87
CA HIS A 229 -10.61 -11.98 14.93
C HIS A 229 -9.07 -12.01 14.83
N GLN A 230 -8.45 -11.26 13.92
CA GLN A 230 -6.99 -11.07 13.93
C GLN A 230 -6.57 -9.96 14.90
N GLU A 231 -7.19 -9.94 16.08
CA GLU A 231 -6.63 -9.28 17.25
C GLU A 231 -5.95 -10.37 18.07
N GLN A 232 -4.62 -10.36 18.10
CA GLN A 232 -3.77 -11.17 18.97
C GLN A 232 -3.54 -12.62 18.51
N ASN A 233 -2.39 -12.83 17.85
CA ASN A 233 -1.37 -13.76 18.33
C ASN A 233 0.00 -13.22 17.91
#